data_AF-A0A2D6P615-F1
#
_entry.id   AF-A0A2D6P615-F1
#
_cell.length_a   1.000
_cell.length_b   1.000
_cell.length_c   1.000
_cell.angle_alpha   90.00
_cell.angle_beta   90.00
_cell.angle_gamma   90.00
#
_symmetry.space_group_name_H-M   'P 1'
#
loop_
_entity.id
_entity.type
_entity.pdbx_description
1 polymer ?
#
loop_
_entity_poly.entity_id
_entity_poly.type
_entity_poly.pdbx_seq_one_letter_code
_entity_poly.pdbx_strand_id
1 'polypeptide(L)'
;MMAKDIILIGGKPFMSYVTAVVMQFTTNNKNSVTLKSRGKFISRAVDVAEIVNTRFLTDKIKIGDIKIGSEEFKNQENKNIRVSTIDIKLLKTGEIDTDTNSKVINEEPVLQIIKEEE
;
A
#
# COMPACT_ATOMS: atom_id res chain seq x y z
N MET A 1 -1.38 -20.95 -8.12
CA MET A 1 -2.45 -19.92 -8.13
C MET A 1 -2.13 -18.89 -7.05
N MET A 2 -1.19 -17.96 -7.28
CA MET A 2 -0.77 -16.99 -6.26
C MET A 2 -0.30 -15.71 -6.94
N ALA A 3 -1.22 -14.79 -7.26
CA ALA A 3 -0.86 -13.47 -7.79
C ALA A 3 -1.98 -12.40 -7.68
N LYS A 4 -3.12 -12.66 -7.01
CA LYS A 4 -4.23 -11.68 -6.98
C LYS A 4 -4.23 -10.74 -5.78
N ASP A 5 -3.42 -10.99 -4.76
CA ASP A 5 -3.53 -10.29 -3.46
C ASP A 5 -2.30 -9.41 -3.18
N ILE A 6 -1.43 -9.21 -4.16
CA ILE A 6 -0.17 -8.47 -4.03
C ILE A 6 -0.25 -7.19 -4.86
N ILE A 7 0.15 -6.07 -4.27
CA ILE A 7 0.27 -4.77 -4.95
C ILE A 7 1.72 -4.31 -4.87
N LEU A 8 2.34 -4.09 -6.03
CA LEU A 8 3.73 -3.62 -6.14
C LEU A 8 3.77 -2.08 -6.13
N ILE A 9 4.30 -1.50 -5.07
CA ILE A 9 4.42 -0.04 -4.90
C ILE A 9 5.70 0.46 -5.56
N GLY A 10 5.56 1.45 -6.44
CA GLY A 10 6.63 2.00 -7.26
C GLY A 10 6.32 3.42 -7.75
N GLY A 11 6.69 3.71 -8.99
CA GLY A 11 6.65 5.07 -9.56
C GLY A 11 5.29 5.57 -10.08
N LYS A 12 4.19 4.80 -9.98
CA LYS A 12 2.87 5.28 -10.41
C LYS A 12 2.33 6.37 -9.46
N PRO A 13 1.28 7.12 -9.85
CA PRO A 13 0.64 8.09 -8.95
C PRO A 13 0.21 7.44 -7.63
N PHE A 14 0.37 8.18 -6.54
CA PHE A 14 0.12 7.69 -5.19
C PHE A 14 -1.28 7.08 -5.03
N MET A 15 -2.31 7.83 -5.45
CA MET A 15 -3.71 7.41 -5.33
C MET A 15 -4.04 6.15 -6.13
N SER A 16 -3.33 5.87 -7.23
CA SER A 16 -3.53 4.62 -7.97
C SER A 16 -3.27 3.38 -7.11
N TYR A 17 -2.35 3.47 -6.14
CA TYR A 17 -2.09 2.39 -5.20
C TYR A 17 -3.19 2.29 -4.14
N VAL A 18 -3.60 3.42 -3.57
CA VAL A 18 -4.70 3.49 -2.58
C VAL A 18 -5.97 2.88 -3.17
N THR A 19 -6.36 3.30 -4.37
CA THR A 19 -7.53 2.76 -5.09
C THR A 19 -7.40 1.27 -5.33
N ALA A 20 -6.23 0.80 -5.77
CA ALA A 20 -6.01 -0.64 -5.98
C ALA A 20 -6.20 -1.44 -4.68
N VAL A 21 -5.73 -0.94 -3.54
CA VAL A 21 -5.93 -1.61 -2.24
C VAL A 21 -7.41 -1.64 -1.87
N VAL A 22 -8.11 -0.51 -1.95
CA VAL A 22 -9.54 -0.44 -1.59
C VAL A 22 -10.35 -1.38 -2.47
N MET A 23 -10.13 -1.38 -3.79
CA MET A 23 -10.81 -2.29 -4.73
C MET A 23 -10.58 -3.77 -4.42
N GLN A 24 -9.42 -4.14 -3.87
CA GLN A 24 -9.18 -5.53 -3.47
C GLN A 24 -10.09 -5.95 -2.32
N PHE A 25 -10.33 -5.06 -1.37
CA PHE A 25 -11.21 -5.34 -0.23
C PHE A 25 -12.70 -5.21 -0.56
N THR A 26 -13.08 -4.25 -1.42
CA THR A 26 -14.47 -3.98 -1.80
C THR A 26 -14.93 -4.88 -2.95
N THR A 27 -14.38 -4.66 -4.14
CA THR A 27 -14.81 -5.33 -5.39
C THR A 27 -14.37 -6.79 -5.45
N ASN A 28 -13.14 -7.08 -5.02
CA ASN A 28 -12.60 -8.44 -5.08
C ASN A 28 -12.81 -9.23 -3.78
N ASN A 29 -13.44 -8.62 -2.77
CA ASN A 29 -13.77 -9.19 -1.47
C ASN A 29 -12.62 -10.01 -0.83
N LYS A 30 -11.40 -9.47 -0.88
CA LYS A 30 -10.22 -10.13 -0.32
C LYS A 30 -10.20 -10.03 1.19
N ASN A 31 -9.77 -11.11 1.84
CA ASN A 31 -9.52 -11.12 3.29
C ASN A 31 -8.17 -10.49 3.64
N SER A 32 -7.25 -10.42 2.67
CA SER A 32 -5.94 -9.78 2.87
C SER A 32 -5.34 -9.27 1.58
N VAL A 33 -4.52 -8.24 1.70
CA VAL A 33 -3.74 -7.64 0.61
C VAL A 33 -2.31 -7.43 1.11
N THR A 34 -1.30 -7.72 0.29
CA THR A 34 0.11 -7.48 0.64
C THR A 34 0.68 -6.38 -0.25
N LEU A 35 1.12 -5.29 0.35
CA LEU A 35 1.90 -4.28 -0.34
C LEU A 35 3.35 -4.71 -0.36
N LYS A 36 3.98 -4.72 -1.53
CA LYS A 36 5.42 -4.98 -1.66
C LYS A 36 6.12 -3.78 -2.25
N SER A 37 7.26 -3.41 -1.69
CA SER A 37 8.09 -2.35 -2.24
C SER A 37 9.57 -2.56 -1.96
N ARG A 38 10.40 -1.73 -2.58
CA ARG A 38 11.85 -1.78 -2.45
C ARG A 38 12.49 -0.41 -2.64
N GLY A 39 13.65 -0.22 -2.02
CA GLY A 39 14.43 1.01 -2.11
C GLY A 39 13.63 2.26 -1.77
N LYS A 40 13.74 3.31 -2.60
CA LYS A 40 13.13 4.62 -2.35
C LYS A 40 11.60 4.64 -2.26
N PHE A 41 10.92 3.55 -2.65
CA PHE A 41 9.45 3.46 -2.60
C PHE A 41 8.93 2.81 -1.31
N ILE A 42 9.81 2.41 -0.38
CA ILE A 42 9.42 1.83 0.91
C ILE A 42 8.55 2.80 1.71
N SER A 43 8.94 4.07 1.84
CA SER A 43 8.12 5.09 2.53
C SER A 43 6.74 5.19 1.92
N ARG A 44 6.65 5.23 0.59
CA ARG A 44 5.39 5.24 -0.14
C ARG A 44 4.50 4.03 0.18
N ALA A 45 5.06 2.85 0.39
CA ALA A 45 4.28 1.66 0.75
C ALA A 45 3.69 1.78 2.17
N VAL A 46 4.46 2.33 3.10
CA VAL A 46 4.00 2.65 4.46
C VAL A 46 2.88 3.69 4.41
N ASP A 47 3.07 4.79 3.66
CA ASP A 47 2.06 5.84 3.52
C ASP A 47 0.75 5.31 2.92
N VAL A 48 0.83 4.43 1.91
CA VAL A 48 -0.36 3.79 1.33
C VAL A 48 -1.08 2.91 2.36
N ALA A 49 -0.34 2.10 3.13
CA ALA A 49 -0.93 1.26 4.17
C ALA A 49 -1.68 2.10 5.23
N GLU A 50 -1.04 3.17 5.71
CA GLU A 50 -1.61 4.09 6.69
C GLU A 50 -2.83 4.83 6.15
N ILE A 51 -2.74 5.40 4.94
CA ILE A 51 -3.86 6.15 4.36
C ILE A 51 -5.09 5.26 4.12
N VAL A 52 -4.89 4.03 3.65
CA VAL A 52 -6.00 3.09 3.49
C VAL A 52 -6.62 2.74 4.84
N ASN A 53 -5.79 2.44 5.86
CA ASN A 53 -6.25 2.04 7.19
C ASN A 53 -6.95 3.17 7.95
N THR A 54 -6.53 4.43 7.77
CA THR A 54 -7.01 5.56 8.57
C THR A 54 -8.12 6.35 7.90
N ARG A 55 -8.15 6.45 6.56
CA ARG A 55 -9.09 7.31 5.83
C ARG A 55 -10.17 6.56 5.04
N PHE A 56 -9.83 5.41 4.47
CA PHE A 56 -10.73 4.73 3.52
C PHE A 56 -11.42 3.51 4.09
N LEU A 57 -10.68 2.66 4.81
CA LEU A 57 -11.17 1.41 5.39
C LEU A 57 -11.02 1.41 6.92
N THR A 58 -11.23 2.58 7.53
CA THR A 58 -11.18 2.81 8.98
C THR A 58 -11.98 1.76 9.73
N ASP A 59 -11.34 1.12 10.71
CA ASP A 59 -11.86 0.03 11.53
C ASP A 59 -12.28 -1.27 10.79
N LYS A 60 -12.16 -1.30 9.46
CA LYS A 60 -12.51 -2.46 8.62
C LYS A 60 -11.31 -3.28 8.17
N ILE A 61 -10.11 -2.73 8.27
CA ILE A 61 -8.85 -3.44 8.10
C ILE A 61 -7.91 -3.17 9.27
N LYS A 62 -6.83 -3.96 9.35
CA LYS A 62 -5.68 -3.68 10.22
C LYS A 62 -4.38 -4.00 9.51
N ILE A 63 -3.30 -3.33 9.92
CA ILE A 63 -1.94 -3.69 9.55
C ILE A 63 -1.55 -4.96 10.34
N GLY A 64 -1.17 -6.00 9.60
CA GLY A 64 -0.68 -7.27 10.14
C GLY A 64 0.85 -7.35 10.04
N ASP A 65 1.35 -8.51 9.61
CA ASP A 65 2.78 -8.75 9.49
C ASP A 65 3.47 -7.76 8.55
N ILE A 66 4.60 -7.23 9.02
CA ILE A 66 5.54 -6.45 8.23
C ILE A 66 6.84 -7.25 8.12
N LYS A 67 7.28 -7.52 6.89
CA LYS A 67 8.54 -8.22 6.64
C LYS A 67 9.49 -7.26 5.92
N ILE A 68 10.70 -7.15 6.43
CA ILE A 68 11.77 -6.38 5.81
C ILE A 68 12.88 -7.32 5.37
N GLY A 69 13.61 -6.93 4.34
CA GLY A 69 14.70 -7.74 3.83
C GLY A 69 15.63 -6.96 2.91
N SER A 70 16.43 -7.69 2.16
CA SER A 70 17.26 -7.15 1.10
C SER A 70 17.37 -8.16 -0.03
N GLU A 71 17.23 -7.69 -1.27
CA GLU A 71 17.39 -8.50 -2.47
C GLU A 71 18.58 -7.99 -3.29
N GLU A 72 19.29 -8.90 -3.95
CA GLU A 72 20.40 -8.56 -4.84
C GLU A 72 19.89 -8.27 -6.26
N PHE A 73 20.36 -7.15 -6.82
CA PHE A 73 20.04 -6.73 -8.18
C PHE A 73 21.32 -6.38 -8.94
N LYS A 74 21.23 -6.43 -10.26
CA LYS A 74 22.21 -5.84 -11.17
C LYS A 74 21.82 -4.39 -11.46
N ASN A 75 22.73 -3.45 -11.21
CA ASN A 75 22.56 -2.08 -11.68
C ASN A 75 22.88 -1.98 -13.19
N GLN A 76 22.75 -0.78 -13.77
CA GLN A 76 23.04 -0.53 -15.19
C GLN A 76 24.50 -0.86 -15.59
N GLU A 77 25.42 -0.89 -14.62
CA GLU A 77 26.83 -1.23 -14.81
C GLU A 77 27.14 -2.72 -14.53
N ASN A 78 26.12 -3.58 -14.44
CA ASN A 78 26.24 -5.00 -14.07
C ASN A 78 26.90 -5.29 -12.70
N LYS A 79 26.99 -4.28 -11.83
CA LYS A 79 27.43 -4.46 -10.44
C LYS A 79 26.28 -5.00 -9.59
N ASN A 80 26.61 -5.90 -8.67
CA ASN A 80 25.67 -6.37 -7.66
C ASN A 80 25.41 -5.23 -6.68
N ILE A 81 24.14 -4.89 -6.51
CA ILE A 81 23.67 -3.97 -5.48
C ILE A 81 22.66 -4.69 -4.61
N ARG A 82 22.65 -4.38 -3.31
CA ARG A 82 21.59 -4.83 -2.39
C ARG A 82 20.57 -3.73 -2.27
N VAL A 83 19.29 -4.08 -2.42
CA VAL A 83 18.19 -3.14 -2.28
C VAL A 83 17.28 -3.64 -1.18
N SER A 84 17.03 -2.78 -0.19
CA SER A 84 16.09 -3.09 0.89
C SER A 84 14.69 -3.35 0.35
N THR A 85 13.97 -4.29 0.96
CA THR A 85 12.60 -4.65 0.60
C THR A 85 11.67 -4.54 1.81
N ILE A 86 10.39 -4.30 1.55
CA ILE A 86 9.33 -4.33 2.54
C ILE A 86 8.09 -5.04 1.97
N ASP A 87 7.50 -5.91 2.78
CA ASP A 87 6.16 -6.47 2.60
C ASP A 87 5.29 -6.00 3.77
N ILE A 88 4.14 -5.40 3.49
CA ILE A 88 3.16 -4.96 4.50
C ILE A 88 1.85 -5.72 4.23
N LYS A 89 1.43 -6.56 5.18
CA LYS A 89 0.17 -7.29 5.06
C LYS A 89 -0.97 -6.50 5.68
N LEU A 90 -2.02 -6.24 4.91
CA LEU A 90 -3.28 -5.66 5.35
C LEU A 90 -4.30 -6.79 5.49
N LEU A 91 -5.04 -6.80 6.61
CA LEU A 91 -5.99 -7.85 6.96
C LEU A 91 -7.38 -7.25 7.16
N LYS A 92 -8.40 -7.84 6.56
CA LYS A 92 -9.81 -7.48 6.79
C LYS A 92 -10.21 -7.86 8.23
N THR A 93 -10.87 -6.95 8.95
CA THR A 93 -11.31 -7.14 10.34
C THR A 93 -12.83 -7.14 10.51
N GLY A 94 -13.57 -6.66 9.51
CA GLY A 94 -15.03 -6.65 9.49
C GLY A 94 -15.58 -6.68 8.07
N GLU A 95 -16.91 -6.61 7.91
CA GLU A 95 -17.53 -6.51 6.59
C GLU A 95 -17.25 -5.14 5.96
N ILE A 96 -17.04 -5.13 4.64
CA ILE A 96 -16.70 -3.93 3.87
C ILE A 96 -17.75 -3.80 2.77
N ASP A 97 -18.65 -2.85 2.92
CA ASP A 97 -19.67 -2.55 1.92
C ASP A 97 -19.07 -1.91 0.66
N THR A 98 -19.71 -2.19 -0.47
CA THR A 98 -19.25 -1.79 -1.82
C THR A 98 -19.23 -0.29 -2.06
N ASP A 99 -19.98 0.50 -1.28
CA ASP A 99 -20.11 1.96 -1.43
C ASP A 99 -18.86 2.75 -1.05
N THR A 100 -17.88 2.08 -0.42
CA THR A 100 -16.60 2.69 -0.05
C THR A 100 -15.78 3.15 -1.26
N ASN A 101 -16.01 2.55 -2.44
CA ASN A 101 -15.32 2.94 -3.68
C ASN A 101 -15.62 4.40 -4.11
N SER A 102 -16.81 4.92 -3.79
CA SER A 102 -17.22 6.27 -4.17
C SER A 102 -16.43 7.37 -3.46
N LYS A 103 -15.92 7.10 -2.25
CA LYS A 103 -15.06 8.06 -1.52
C LYS A 103 -13.66 8.14 -2.13
N VAL A 104 -13.09 7.01 -2.55
CA VAL A 104 -11.73 6.99 -3.15
C VAL A 104 -11.67 7.73 -4.49
N ILE A 105 -12.73 7.68 -5.28
CA ILE A 105 -12.78 8.31 -6.61
C ILE A 105 -12.92 9.83 -6.49
N ASN A 106 -13.49 10.34 -5.39
CA ASN A 106 -13.87 11.75 -5.25
C ASN A 106 -13.06 12.52 -4.19
N GLU A 107 -12.25 11.86 -3.36
CA GLU A 107 -11.41 12.52 -2.37
C GLU A 107 -9.99 12.74 -2.92
N GLU A 108 -9.64 14.00 -3.24
CA GLU A 108 -8.25 14.38 -3.47
C GLU A 108 -7.44 14.23 -2.17
N PRO A 109 -6.18 13.75 -2.24
CA PRO A 109 -5.34 13.71 -1.06
C PRO A 109 -5.02 15.14 -0.65
N VAL A 110 -5.72 15.66 0.36
CA VAL A 110 -5.26 16.83 1.09
C VAL A 110 -3.97 16.42 1.78
N LEU A 111 -2.83 16.79 1.17
CA LEU A 111 -1.56 16.95 1.86
C LEU A 111 -1.85 17.95 2.98
N GLN A 112 -2.25 17.44 4.15
CA GLN A 112 -2.19 18.24 5.36
C GLN A 112 -0.71 18.50 5.55
N ILE A 113 -0.35 19.72 5.15
CA ILE A 113 0.84 20.44 5.50
C ILE A 113 1.22 19.99 6.90
N ILE A 114 2.30 19.21 7.00
CA ILE A 114 3.07 19.16 8.24
C ILE A 114 3.45 20.62 8.41
N LYS A 115 2.72 21.33 9.27
CA LYS A 115 3.20 22.59 9.79
C LYS A 115 4.47 22.19 10.51
N GLU A 116 5.61 22.54 9.91
CA GLU A 116 6.82 22.79 10.64
C GLU A 116 6.45 23.80 11.73
N GLU A 117 6.19 23.29 12.94
CA GLU A 117 6.26 24.11 14.14
C GLU A 117 7.65 23.85 14.74
N GLU A 118 8.48 24.89 14.54
CA GLU A 118 9.76 25.28 15.15
C GLU A 118 10.98 24.34 15.10
#